data_AF-A0A2G4JIM3-F1
#
_entry.id   AF-A0A2G4JIM3-F1
#
_cell.length_a   1.000
_cell.length_b   1.000
_cell.length_c   1.000
_cell.angle_alpha   90.00
_cell.angle_beta   90.00
_cell.angle_gamma   90.00
#
_symmetry.space_group_name_H-M   'P 1'
#
loop_
_entity.id
_entity.type
_entity.pdbx_description
1 polymer ?
#
loop_
_entity_poly.entity_id
_entity_poly.type
_entity_poly.pdbx_seq_one_letter_code
_entity_poly.pdbx_strand_id
1 'polypeptide(L)'
;MAKTPLARMRRKMTKNSVPMANCSLSTPDSRRPSGTGKPQAEPPVSAGRHADPRQRAEILWPDGGRRGHRGCPLWLIYSPGMFKRKTEGSVICSSCGVLVGVNDGDCYNCGRRNPGLWGFGPALRSLGNDLGFVPIVTGGTVILFVLSLILSRDGMQMGLGPNTQMLILLGASGAFPVVALGRWWTLLTAGWLHGGILHIFFNVLWIRQLAPEIANLYGPGRMIIIYTVSGITGFGLSTAMFFSPIPIPFLGGANVTVGASAAIFGLLGALVHYGKRTGSSHVGQAGLQYALIMGVMGFIIPGIDNSAHLGGFIGGYLTSLILDPLKPERVDHLAIAVVCLLVTFVAIVWSVITALPYFQ
;
A
#
# COMPACT_ATOMS: atom_id res chain seq x y z
N MET A 1 58.21 29.56 54.89
CA MET A 1 57.81 28.55 55.89
C MET A 1 57.06 27.45 55.15
N ALA A 2 57.21 26.14 55.32
CA ALA A 2 58.18 25.24 55.93
C ALA A 2 57.56 23.82 55.73
N LYS A 3 58.35 22.88 55.19
CA LYS A 3 58.33 21.41 55.43
C LYS A 3 57.07 20.54 55.12
N THR A 4 57.32 19.59 54.21
CA THR A 4 56.84 18.19 53.99
C THR A 4 56.70 17.30 55.27
N PRO A 5 56.39 15.96 55.21
CA PRO A 5 55.35 15.14 54.52
C PRO A 5 54.77 13.99 55.43
N LEU A 6 54.16 12.94 54.83
CA LEU A 6 53.69 11.61 55.38
C LEU A 6 52.21 11.56 55.82
N ALA A 7 51.39 10.52 55.61
CA ALA A 7 51.66 9.11 55.30
C ALA A 7 50.51 8.43 54.52
N ARG A 8 50.88 7.29 53.95
CA ARG A 8 50.20 6.31 53.11
C ARG A 8 49.23 5.42 53.92
N MET A 9 48.00 5.19 53.43
CA MET A 9 47.35 3.87 53.60
C MET A 9 46.32 3.57 52.50
N ARG A 10 46.55 2.43 51.83
CA ARG A 10 45.72 1.81 50.80
C ARG A 10 44.39 1.32 51.38
N ARG A 11 43.29 1.46 50.63
CA ARG A 11 42.28 0.40 50.45
C ARG A 11 41.60 0.53 49.08
N LYS A 12 41.56 -0.59 48.37
CA LYS A 12 40.94 -0.81 47.06
C LYS A 12 39.41 -0.61 47.17
N MET A 13 38.80 0.05 46.19
CA MET A 13 37.48 -0.33 45.67
C MET A 13 37.38 0.09 44.19
N THR A 14 36.65 -0.74 43.45
CA THR A 14 36.84 -1.07 42.04
C THR A 14 36.05 -0.17 41.08
N LYS A 15 36.63 0.08 39.91
CA LYS A 15 35.98 0.67 38.73
C LYS A 15 34.87 -0.25 38.22
N ASN A 16 33.65 0.25 38.12
CA ASN A 16 32.61 -0.31 37.23
C ASN A 16 32.61 0.49 35.93
N SER A 17 33.44 0.07 34.99
CA SER A 17 33.32 0.41 33.56
C SER A 17 32.86 -0.85 32.85
N VAL A 18 31.60 -0.86 32.40
CA VAL A 18 31.03 -1.92 31.57
C VAL A 18 31.74 -1.88 30.20
N PRO A 19 32.31 -2.99 29.70
CA PRO A 19 32.99 -2.99 28.41
C PRO A 19 31.99 -3.04 27.25
N MET A 20 32.29 -2.26 26.21
CA MET A 20 31.70 -2.41 24.88
C MET A 20 32.08 -3.77 24.30
N ALA A 21 31.09 -4.55 23.90
CA ALA A 21 31.30 -5.72 23.06
C ALA A 21 31.58 -5.27 21.63
N ASN A 22 32.85 -5.34 21.21
CA ASN A 22 33.26 -5.24 19.82
C ASN A 22 32.80 -6.50 19.07
N CYS A 23 31.80 -6.38 18.20
CA CYS A 23 31.55 -7.37 17.15
C CYS A 23 32.49 -7.09 15.97
N SER A 24 33.67 -7.70 15.98
CA SER A 24 34.54 -7.79 14.81
C SER A 24 33.98 -8.85 13.85
N LEU A 25 33.45 -8.42 12.71
CA LEU A 25 33.19 -9.29 11.56
C LEU A 25 34.52 -9.61 10.89
N SER A 26 35.01 -10.84 11.02
CA SER A 26 36.12 -11.35 10.23
C SER A 26 35.67 -11.54 8.78
N THR A 27 36.23 -10.76 7.86
CA THR A 27 36.11 -10.97 6.41
C THR A 27 36.96 -12.19 5.99
N PRO A 28 36.47 -13.08 5.11
CA PRO A 28 37.34 -14.08 4.48
C PRO A 28 38.28 -13.40 3.47
N ASP A 29 39.58 -13.64 3.62
CA ASP A 29 40.68 -13.24 2.74
C ASP A 29 40.51 -13.89 1.35
N SER A 30 40.18 -13.12 0.31
CA SER A 30 40.12 -13.61 -1.07
C SER A 30 41.47 -13.39 -1.77
N ARG A 31 42.45 -14.24 -1.49
CA ARG A 31 43.64 -14.38 -2.35
C ARG A 31 43.29 -15.27 -3.55
N ARG A 32 43.45 -14.71 -4.75
CA ARG A 32 43.47 -15.46 -6.01
C ARG A 32 44.66 -16.41 -6.05
N PRO A 33 44.48 -17.63 -6.59
CA PRO A 33 45.54 -18.32 -7.30
C PRO A 33 45.29 -18.27 -8.81
N SER A 34 46.29 -17.79 -9.54
CA SER A 34 46.46 -17.98 -10.98
C SER A 34 46.74 -19.45 -11.29
N GLY A 35 46.03 -20.06 -12.23
CA GLY A 35 46.35 -21.40 -12.70
C GLY A 35 45.39 -21.92 -13.76
N THR A 36 45.89 -22.05 -14.98
CA THR A 36 45.25 -22.60 -16.19
C THR A 36 44.94 -24.09 -16.07
N GLY A 37 43.72 -24.52 -16.42
CA GLY A 37 43.36 -25.94 -16.54
C GLY A 37 41.94 -26.17 -17.07
N LYS A 38 41.82 -27.01 -18.10
CA LYS A 38 40.64 -27.34 -18.94
C LYS A 38 39.43 -27.94 -18.16
N PRO A 39 38.21 -27.93 -18.74
CA PRO A 39 36.99 -28.39 -18.08
C PRO A 39 36.93 -29.94 -18.02
N GLN A 40 36.63 -30.48 -16.84
CA GLN A 40 36.30 -31.89 -16.65
C GLN A 40 34.83 -32.06 -16.25
N ALA A 41 34.24 -33.12 -16.79
CA ALA A 41 32.82 -33.42 -16.93
C ALA A 41 32.09 -33.72 -15.61
N GLU A 42 30.78 -33.46 -15.63
CA GLU A 42 29.81 -33.82 -14.57
C GLU A 42 29.62 -35.35 -14.44
N PRO A 43 29.48 -35.90 -13.22
CA PRO A 43 29.04 -37.28 -13.04
C PRO A 43 27.51 -37.37 -12.84
N PRO A 44 26.91 -38.56 -13.06
CA PRO A 44 25.49 -38.70 -13.34
C PRO A 44 24.60 -38.76 -12.09
N VAL A 45 23.33 -38.43 -12.31
CA VAL A 45 22.20 -38.59 -11.40
C VAL A 45 21.98 -40.08 -11.07
N SER A 46 22.00 -40.44 -9.78
CA SER A 46 21.54 -41.75 -9.31
C SER A 46 20.53 -41.61 -8.17
N ALA A 47 19.46 -42.38 -8.27
CA ALA A 47 18.26 -42.37 -7.47
C ALA A 47 18.42 -42.85 -6.01
N GLY A 48 17.59 -42.27 -5.15
CA GLY A 48 16.85 -42.96 -4.09
C GLY A 48 17.63 -43.57 -2.91
N ARG A 49 17.70 -42.84 -1.79
CA ARG A 49 17.69 -43.43 -0.45
C ARG A 49 16.87 -42.55 0.50
N HIS A 50 15.84 -43.16 1.10
CA HIS A 50 14.96 -42.57 2.09
C HIS A 50 15.77 -42.02 3.29
N ALA A 51 15.58 -40.74 3.62
CA ALA A 51 16.08 -40.13 4.85
C ALA A 51 15.01 -40.23 5.95
N ASP A 52 15.42 -40.79 7.07
CA ASP A 52 14.68 -40.97 8.33
C ASP A 52 14.16 -39.62 8.90
N PRO A 53 12.88 -39.49 9.30
CA PRO A 53 12.32 -38.24 9.80
C PRO A 53 12.78 -37.83 11.22
N ARG A 54 13.68 -38.57 11.88
CA ARG A 54 14.00 -38.35 13.30
C ARG A 54 15.33 -37.64 13.60
N GLN A 55 16.05 -37.11 12.62
CA GLN A 55 17.27 -36.33 12.89
C GLN A 55 17.00 -34.83 12.84
N ARG A 56 16.46 -34.28 13.94
CA ARG A 56 16.54 -32.83 14.22
C ARG A 56 17.96 -32.49 14.64
N ALA A 57 18.63 -31.63 13.88
CA ALA A 57 19.85 -30.98 14.34
C ALA A 57 19.50 -30.08 15.54
N GLU A 58 19.95 -30.49 16.74
CA GLU A 58 19.89 -29.65 17.94
C GLU A 58 20.91 -28.52 17.81
N ILE A 59 20.42 -27.29 17.71
CA ILE A 59 21.24 -26.09 17.89
C ILE A 59 21.47 -25.96 19.41
N LEU A 60 22.64 -26.40 19.87
CA LEU A 60 23.11 -26.21 21.24
C LEU A 60 23.44 -24.73 21.46
N TRP A 61 22.59 -24.05 22.22
CA TRP A 61 22.86 -22.70 22.72
C TRP A 61 23.74 -22.79 23.98
N PRO A 62 24.87 -22.06 24.08
CA PRO A 62 25.60 -21.98 25.33
C PRO A 62 24.80 -21.10 26.31
N ASP A 63 24.57 -21.63 27.50
CA ASP A 63 23.87 -21.06 28.66
C ASP A 63 22.39 -21.47 28.81
N GLY A 64 22.20 -22.54 29.60
CA GLY A 64 20.93 -23.06 30.08
C GLY A 64 20.25 -22.16 31.11
N GLY A 65 19.70 -21.03 30.67
CA GLY A 65 18.83 -20.17 31.48
C GLY A 65 17.42 -20.10 30.89
N ARG A 66 16.44 -20.75 31.52
CA ARG A 66 15.00 -20.59 31.20
C ARG A 66 14.59 -19.14 31.47
N ARG A 67 14.67 -18.26 30.46
CA ARG A 67 13.95 -16.97 30.47
C ARG A 67 12.59 -17.20 29.83
N GLY A 68 11.57 -17.22 30.68
CA GLY A 68 10.17 -17.25 30.23
C GLY A 68 9.90 -16.12 29.25
N HIS A 69 9.28 -16.46 28.12
CA HIS A 69 8.74 -15.52 27.15
C HIS A 69 7.63 -14.68 27.81
N ARG A 70 8.01 -13.63 28.54
CA ARG A 70 7.11 -12.52 28.79
C ARG A 70 6.97 -11.80 27.44
N GLY A 71 5.75 -11.82 26.90
CA GLY A 71 5.41 -11.18 25.64
C GLY A 71 5.97 -9.76 25.60
N CYS A 72 6.64 -9.43 24.50
CA CYS A 72 7.11 -8.08 24.25
C CYS A 72 5.88 -7.15 24.25
N PRO A 73 5.80 -6.16 25.16
CA PRO A 73 4.69 -5.24 25.18
C PRO A 73 4.57 -4.50 23.83
N LEU A 74 3.34 -4.36 23.32
CA LEU A 74 3.01 -3.75 22.02
C LEU A 74 3.57 -2.31 21.86
N TRP A 75 3.88 -1.61 22.95
CA TRP A 75 4.42 -0.25 22.95
C TRP A 75 5.92 -0.16 22.62
N LEU A 76 6.67 -1.27 22.62
CA LEU A 76 8.06 -1.30 22.12
C LEU A 76 8.15 -1.30 20.59
N ILE A 77 7.03 -1.49 19.89
CA ILE A 77 6.95 -1.45 18.41
C ILE A 77 7.02 0.01 17.91
N TYR A 78 6.66 0.99 18.75
CA TYR A 78 6.69 2.41 18.40
C TYR A 78 7.79 3.13 19.18
N SER A 79 9.05 2.84 18.82
CA SER A 79 10.18 3.63 19.31
C SER A 79 10.09 5.08 18.75
N PRO A 80 10.27 6.12 19.59
CA PRO A 80 10.24 7.53 19.17
C PRO A 80 11.37 7.96 18.21
N GLY A 81 12.15 6.99 17.71
CA GLY A 81 13.16 7.17 16.66
C GLY A 81 12.69 6.84 15.24
N MET A 82 11.48 6.31 15.04
CA MET A 82 11.04 5.76 13.76
C MET A 82 10.88 6.81 12.64
N PHE A 83 10.59 8.05 12.99
CA PHE A 83 10.50 9.19 12.06
C PHE A 83 11.74 10.09 12.06
N LYS A 84 12.83 9.68 12.73
CA LYS A 84 14.06 10.47 12.72
C LYS A 84 14.75 10.35 11.36
N ARG A 85 15.02 11.51 10.76
CA ARG A 85 15.85 11.64 9.57
C ARG A 85 17.21 11.01 9.82
N LYS A 86 17.63 10.07 8.96
CA LYS A 86 19.03 9.63 8.92
C LYS A 86 19.86 10.67 8.19
N THR A 87 21.01 11.04 8.73
CA THR A 87 21.94 11.99 8.09
C THR A 87 23.16 11.31 7.49
N GLU A 88 23.45 10.07 7.91
CA GLU A 88 24.66 9.32 7.56
C GLU A 88 24.37 7.83 7.32
N GLY A 89 25.31 7.15 6.69
CA GLY A 89 25.25 5.72 6.38
C GLY A 89 24.51 5.41 5.09
N SER A 90 23.98 4.19 5.02
CA SER A 90 23.26 3.67 3.86
C SER A 90 21.76 3.52 4.13
N VAL A 91 20.98 3.69 3.08
CA VAL A 91 19.53 3.49 3.02
C VAL A 91 19.20 2.73 1.77
N ILE A 92 18.00 2.17 1.71
CA ILE A 92 17.57 1.46 0.52
C ILE A 92 16.88 2.45 -0.42
N CYS A 93 17.29 2.47 -1.69
CA CYS A 93 16.74 3.31 -2.74
C CYS A 93 15.23 3.15 -2.83
N SER A 94 14.51 4.26 -2.66
CA SER A 94 13.03 4.31 -2.71
C SER A 94 12.42 3.83 -4.03
N SER A 95 13.18 3.76 -5.12
CA SER A 95 12.65 3.28 -6.41
C SER A 95 13.03 1.85 -6.77
N CYS A 96 14.28 1.41 -6.56
CA CYS A 96 14.74 0.10 -7.06
C CYS A 96 15.18 -0.88 -5.97
N GLY A 97 15.12 -0.49 -4.69
CA GLY A 97 15.39 -1.42 -3.60
C GLY A 97 16.87 -1.76 -3.36
N VAL A 98 17.82 -1.16 -4.08
CA VAL A 98 19.26 -1.36 -3.79
C VAL A 98 19.74 -0.46 -2.66
N LEU A 99 20.80 -0.86 -1.95
CA LEU A 99 21.46 -0.04 -0.95
C LEU A 99 22.22 1.12 -1.60
N VAL A 100 21.98 2.34 -1.11
CA VAL A 100 22.60 3.60 -1.56
C VAL A 100 23.02 4.42 -0.33
N GLY A 101 23.90 5.40 -0.50
CA GLY A 101 24.20 6.39 0.53
C GLY A 101 23.00 7.28 0.83
N VAL A 102 22.87 7.72 2.09
CA VAL A 102 21.82 8.66 2.52
C VAL A 102 21.84 9.98 1.74
N ASN A 103 23.03 10.44 1.36
CA ASN A 103 23.26 11.71 0.67
C ASN A 103 23.69 11.52 -0.79
N ASP A 104 23.49 10.34 -1.38
CA ASP A 104 23.80 10.12 -2.78
C ASP A 104 22.93 11.04 -3.66
N GLY A 105 23.56 11.71 -4.62
CA GLY A 105 22.86 12.57 -5.59
C GLY A 105 21.98 11.75 -6.53
N ASP A 106 22.44 10.57 -6.93
CA ASP A 106 21.77 9.66 -7.86
C ASP A 106 22.00 8.20 -7.46
N CYS A 107 21.00 7.33 -7.71
CA CYS A 107 21.15 5.90 -7.52
C CYS A 107 21.97 5.29 -8.67
N TYR A 108 23.08 4.62 -8.34
CA TYR A 108 23.93 3.95 -9.33
C TYR A 108 23.22 2.84 -10.14
N ASN A 109 22.15 2.24 -9.60
CA ASN A 109 21.45 1.14 -10.29
C ASN A 109 20.32 1.62 -11.20
N CYS A 110 19.50 2.58 -10.74
CA CYS A 110 18.29 3.00 -11.47
C CYS A 110 18.30 4.46 -11.92
N GLY A 111 19.36 5.22 -11.62
CA GLY A 111 19.48 6.64 -11.98
C GLY A 111 18.51 7.57 -11.25
N ARG A 112 17.83 7.11 -10.19
CA ARG A 112 16.93 7.98 -9.40
C ARG A 112 17.73 9.05 -8.66
N ARG A 113 17.39 10.32 -8.89
CA ARG A 113 17.84 11.45 -8.08
C ARG A 113 17.41 11.32 -6.62
N ASN A 114 18.35 11.57 -5.72
CA ASN A 114 18.19 11.54 -4.28
C ASN A 114 17.45 10.29 -3.78
N PRO A 115 18.04 9.09 -3.97
CA PRO A 115 17.36 7.83 -3.72
C PRO A 115 17.05 7.59 -2.24
N GLY A 116 17.78 8.25 -1.33
CA GLY A 116 17.54 8.24 0.11
C GLY A 116 16.49 9.23 0.61
N LEU A 117 15.89 10.05 -0.27
CA LEU A 117 14.89 11.08 0.07
C LEU A 117 15.40 12.02 1.18
N TRP A 118 16.61 12.56 1.04
CA TRP A 118 17.26 13.41 2.05
C TRP A 118 17.36 12.77 3.45
N GLY A 119 17.33 11.44 3.54
CA GLY A 119 17.38 10.70 4.80
C GLY A 119 16.05 10.29 5.41
N PHE A 120 14.93 10.61 4.76
CA PHE A 120 13.59 10.21 5.19
C PHE A 120 13.14 8.86 4.63
N GLY A 121 13.90 8.25 3.71
CA GLY A 121 13.57 6.94 3.12
C GLY A 121 13.18 5.84 4.14
N PRO A 122 13.95 5.63 5.23
CA PRO A 122 13.59 4.65 6.26
C PRO A 122 12.28 4.97 6.99
N ALA A 123 12.06 6.25 7.32
CA ALA A 123 10.82 6.70 7.98
C ALA A 123 9.61 6.47 7.07
N LEU A 124 9.74 6.78 5.79
CA LEU A 124 8.68 6.58 4.81
C LEU A 124 8.35 5.08 4.62
N ARG A 125 9.38 4.22 4.61
CA ARG A 125 9.20 2.76 4.54
C ARG A 125 8.64 2.12 5.79
N SER A 126 8.75 2.78 6.95
CA SER A 126 8.14 2.29 8.18
C SER A 126 6.60 2.23 8.07
N LEU A 127 6.03 2.98 7.12
CA LEU A 127 4.61 2.95 6.77
C LEU A 127 4.23 1.75 5.88
N GLY A 128 5.18 0.88 5.52
CA GLY A 128 4.95 -0.26 4.63
C GLY A 128 5.14 0.06 3.15
N ASN A 129 4.97 -0.96 2.31
CA ASN A 129 5.18 -0.87 0.86
C ASN A 129 4.16 0.05 0.16
N ASP A 130 2.99 0.25 0.77
CA ASP A 130 1.87 1.06 0.28
C ASP A 130 1.78 2.44 0.96
N LEU A 131 2.79 2.85 1.75
CA LEU A 131 2.81 4.11 2.50
C LEU A 131 1.63 4.29 3.48
N GLY A 132 1.09 3.19 4.00
CA GLY A 132 -0.07 3.21 4.89
C GLY A 132 -1.39 3.52 4.17
N PHE A 133 -1.43 3.45 2.83
CA PHE A 133 -2.64 3.68 2.06
C PHE A 133 -3.78 2.71 2.42
N VAL A 134 -3.50 1.41 2.52
CA VAL A 134 -4.49 0.39 2.85
C VAL A 134 -5.17 0.65 4.19
N PRO A 135 -4.46 0.88 5.31
CA PRO A 135 -5.12 1.18 6.58
C PRO A 135 -5.87 2.51 6.56
N ILE A 136 -5.39 3.53 5.83
CA ILE A 136 -6.10 4.82 5.67
C ILE A 136 -7.44 4.61 4.95
N VAL A 137 -7.43 3.94 3.79
CA VAL A 137 -8.65 3.69 3.02
C VAL A 137 -9.59 2.77 3.78
N THR A 138 -9.07 1.68 4.37
CA THR A 138 -9.89 0.75 5.15
C THR A 138 -10.54 1.45 6.34
N GLY A 139 -9.75 2.17 7.14
CA GLY A 139 -10.25 2.90 8.30
C GLY A 139 -11.27 3.98 7.91
N GLY A 140 -10.93 4.81 6.92
CA GLY A 140 -11.80 5.89 6.46
C GLY A 140 -13.13 5.38 5.89
N THR A 141 -13.11 4.32 5.07
CA THR A 141 -14.33 3.74 4.51
C THR A 141 -15.19 3.06 5.56
N VAL A 142 -14.60 2.38 6.55
CA VAL A 142 -15.34 1.79 7.67
C VAL A 142 -15.95 2.87 8.56
N ILE A 143 -15.20 3.94 8.88
CA ILE A 143 -15.70 5.07 9.67
C ILE A 143 -16.88 5.73 8.96
N LEU A 144 -16.76 6.04 7.66
CA LEU A 144 -17.85 6.65 6.90
C LEU A 144 -19.06 5.74 6.76
N PHE A 145 -18.84 4.42 6.60
CA PHE A 145 -19.93 3.45 6.57
C PHE A 145 -20.68 3.41 7.90
N VAL A 146 -19.98 3.28 9.04
CA VAL A 146 -20.60 3.31 10.37
C VAL A 146 -21.31 4.63 10.63
N LEU A 147 -20.69 5.77 10.28
CA LEU A 147 -21.31 7.08 10.39
C LEU A 147 -22.61 7.17 9.57
N SER A 148 -22.58 6.68 8.32
CA SER A 148 -23.77 6.67 7.46
C SER A 148 -24.89 5.79 8.01
N LEU A 149 -24.56 4.68 8.68
CA LEU A 149 -25.55 3.82 9.34
C LEU A 149 -26.17 4.51 10.56
N ILE A 150 -25.36 5.12 11.43
CA ILE A 150 -25.83 5.83 12.63
C ILE A 150 -26.74 7.00 12.24
N LEU A 151 -26.42 7.71 11.17
CA LEU A 151 -27.19 8.87 10.72
C LEU A 151 -28.44 8.49 9.92
N SER A 152 -28.55 7.26 9.41
CA SER A 152 -29.73 6.79 8.68
C SER A 152 -30.90 6.57 9.64
N ARG A 153 -31.77 7.58 9.79
CA ARG A 153 -32.90 7.59 10.74
C ARG A 153 -34.06 6.64 10.36
N ASP A 154 -34.25 6.36 9.07
CA ASP A 154 -35.46 5.67 8.56
C ASP A 154 -35.27 4.17 8.28
N GLY A 155 -34.30 3.54 8.94
CA GLY A 155 -34.06 2.10 8.84
C GLY A 155 -33.02 1.69 7.78
N MET A 156 -32.48 0.48 7.96
CA MET A 156 -31.47 -0.11 7.08
C MET A 156 -32.09 -0.58 5.77
N GLN A 157 -31.41 -0.33 4.65
CA GLN A 157 -31.78 -0.95 3.37
C GLN A 157 -31.50 -2.46 3.39
N MET A 158 -32.11 -3.16 2.42
CA MET A 158 -31.83 -4.57 2.15
C MET A 158 -30.30 -4.76 2.01
N GLY A 159 -29.70 -5.61 2.84
CA GLY A 159 -28.23 -5.78 2.91
C GLY A 159 -27.52 -5.02 4.05
N LEU A 160 -28.26 -4.54 5.05
CA LEU A 160 -27.73 -3.82 6.23
C LEU A 160 -26.92 -2.58 5.84
N GLY A 161 -27.44 -1.83 4.87
CA GLY A 161 -26.83 -0.61 4.33
C GLY A 161 -27.54 0.68 4.78
N PRO A 162 -26.84 1.82 4.71
CA PRO A 162 -27.45 3.14 4.95
C PRO A 162 -28.50 3.46 3.90
N ASN A 163 -29.41 4.40 4.20
CA ASN A 163 -30.39 4.82 3.22
C ASN A 163 -29.73 5.63 2.07
N THR A 164 -30.30 5.56 0.86
CA THR A 164 -29.76 6.23 -0.33
C THR A 164 -29.66 7.74 -0.14
N GLN A 165 -30.62 8.35 0.58
CA GLN A 165 -30.60 9.78 0.88
C GLN A 165 -29.35 10.17 1.68
N MET A 166 -29.00 9.40 2.71
CA MET A 166 -27.79 9.60 3.51
C MET A 166 -26.54 9.46 2.67
N LEU A 167 -26.49 8.45 1.79
CA LEU A 167 -25.37 8.28 0.87
C LEU A 167 -25.21 9.51 -0.04
N ILE A 168 -26.29 10.05 -0.60
CA ILE A 168 -26.24 11.28 -1.41
C ILE A 168 -25.74 12.47 -0.59
N LEU A 169 -26.22 12.64 0.65
CA LEU A 169 -25.79 13.73 1.53
C LEU A 169 -24.29 13.63 1.85
N LEU A 170 -23.79 12.43 2.13
CA LEU A 170 -22.39 12.17 2.47
C LEU A 170 -21.45 12.08 1.26
N GLY A 171 -21.97 12.23 0.03
CA GLY A 171 -21.16 12.36 -1.18
C GLY A 171 -21.15 11.15 -2.11
N ALA A 172 -22.26 10.44 -2.25
CA ALA A 172 -22.45 9.50 -3.36
C ALA A 172 -22.38 10.22 -4.71
N SER A 173 -21.93 9.54 -5.75
CA SER A 173 -21.82 10.08 -7.10
C SER A 173 -22.92 9.52 -8.00
N GLY A 174 -22.83 9.78 -9.31
CA GLY A 174 -23.83 9.41 -10.30
C GLY A 174 -24.49 10.63 -10.94
N ALA A 175 -25.42 10.37 -11.87
CA ALA A 175 -26.08 11.42 -12.64
C ALA A 175 -26.75 12.48 -11.77
N PHE A 176 -27.47 12.08 -10.71
CA PHE A 176 -28.17 13.03 -9.86
C PHE A 176 -27.20 13.89 -9.04
N PRO A 177 -26.23 13.35 -8.25
CA PRO A 177 -25.30 14.19 -7.51
C PRO A 177 -24.39 15.06 -8.40
N VAL A 178 -23.88 14.52 -9.50
CA VAL A 178 -22.89 15.22 -10.33
C VAL A 178 -23.56 16.28 -11.21
N VAL A 179 -24.64 15.93 -11.91
CA VAL A 179 -25.28 16.81 -12.89
C VAL A 179 -26.38 17.65 -12.26
N ALA A 180 -27.34 17.02 -11.57
CA ALA A 180 -28.49 17.74 -11.03
C ALA A 180 -28.14 18.63 -9.82
N LEU A 181 -27.22 18.19 -8.96
CA LEU A 181 -26.79 18.97 -7.78
C LEU A 181 -25.47 19.73 -7.99
N GLY A 182 -24.80 19.57 -9.15
CA GLY A 182 -23.52 20.20 -9.44
C GLY A 182 -22.37 19.75 -8.52
N ARG A 183 -22.50 18.61 -7.83
CA ARG A 183 -21.51 18.12 -6.85
C ARG A 183 -20.43 17.27 -7.53
N TRP A 184 -19.68 17.85 -8.45
CA TRP A 184 -18.60 17.19 -9.20
C TRP A 184 -17.51 16.56 -8.30
N TRP A 185 -17.29 17.12 -7.10
CA TRP A 185 -16.39 16.57 -6.10
C TRP A 185 -16.81 15.16 -5.61
N THR A 186 -18.06 14.74 -5.85
CA THR A 186 -18.53 13.38 -5.49
C THR A 186 -17.82 12.26 -6.24
N LEU A 187 -17.21 12.57 -7.39
CA LEU A 187 -16.34 11.66 -8.12
C LEU A 187 -15.12 11.21 -7.28
N LEU A 188 -14.75 11.96 -6.24
CA LEU A 188 -13.68 11.61 -5.30
C LEU A 188 -14.23 10.90 -4.04
N THR A 189 -15.39 11.30 -3.55
CA THR A 189 -15.92 10.82 -2.26
C THR A 189 -16.69 9.53 -2.36
N ALA A 190 -17.34 9.25 -3.50
CA ALA A 190 -18.21 8.07 -3.65
C ALA A 190 -17.47 6.74 -3.44
N GLY A 191 -16.17 6.69 -3.74
CA GLY A 191 -15.31 5.53 -3.48
C GLY A 191 -15.15 5.17 -2.01
N TRP A 192 -15.54 6.08 -1.10
CA TRP A 192 -15.41 5.89 0.34
C TRP A 192 -16.71 5.46 1.04
N LEU A 193 -17.83 5.57 0.33
CA LEU A 193 -19.16 5.20 0.81
C LEU A 193 -19.53 3.79 0.33
N HIS A 194 -20.38 3.09 1.08
CA HIS A 194 -20.81 1.74 0.74
C HIS A 194 -22.29 1.54 1.06
N GLY A 195 -23.00 0.87 0.15
CA GLY A 195 -24.44 0.59 0.28
C GLY A 195 -24.82 -0.67 1.05
N GLY A 196 -23.86 -1.38 1.66
CA GLY A 196 -24.17 -2.61 2.41
C GLY A 196 -22.95 -3.33 2.98
N ILE A 197 -23.18 -4.25 3.91
CA ILE A 197 -22.09 -4.89 4.68
C ILE A 197 -21.20 -5.81 3.83
N LEU A 198 -21.81 -6.61 2.94
CA LEU A 198 -21.05 -7.45 2.00
C LEU A 198 -20.30 -6.58 1.00
N HIS A 199 -20.89 -5.46 0.59
CA HIS A 199 -20.28 -4.53 -0.35
C HIS A 199 -18.99 -3.94 0.23
N ILE A 200 -19.01 -3.40 1.47
CA ILE A 200 -17.77 -2.90 2.11
C ILE A 200 -16.77 -4.03 2.40
N PHE A 201 -17.24 -5.21 2.84
CA PHE A 201 -16.38 -6.35 3.14
C PHE A 201 -15.53 -6.75 1.93
N PHE A 202 -16.16 -6.96 0.76
CA PHE A 202 -15.44 -7.35 -0.44
C PHE A 202 -14.53 -6.23 -0.97
N ASN A 203 -14.95 -4.96 -0.90
CA ASN A 203 -14.08 -3.85 -1.32
C ASN A 203 -12.82 -3.76 -0.46
N VAL A 204 -12.95 -3.82 0.86
CA VAL A 204 -11.80 -3.81 1.78
C VAL A 204 -10.90 -5.03 1.54
N LEU A 205 -11.48 -6.21 1.34
CA LEU A 205 -10.75 -7.44 1.02
C LEU A 205 -9.92 -7.30 -0.27
N TRP A 206 -10.49 -6.70 -1.31
CA TRP A 206 -9.80 -6.49 -2.59
C TRP A 206 -8.75 -5.37 -2.52
N ILE A 207 -9.02 -4.27 -1.82
CA ILE A 207 -8.03 -3.20 -1.59
C ILE A 207 -6.80 -3.76 -0.85
N ARG A 208 -7.01 -4.56 0.19
CA ARG A 208 -5.93 -5.18 0.97
C ARG A 208 -5.06 -6.13 0.15
N GLN A 209 -5.60 -6.72 -0.91
CA GLN A 209 -4.86 -7.62 -1.80
C GLN A 209 -4.17 -6.85 -2.93
N LEU A 210 -4.88 -5.94 -3.61
CA LEU A 210 -4.41 -5.32 -4.84
C LEU A 210 -3.54 -4.09 -4.60
N ALA A 211 -3.84 -3.25 -3.61
CA ALA A 211 -3.10 -2.01 -3.42
C ALA A 211 -1.61 -2.24 -3.05
N PRO A 212 -1.25 -3.17 -2.14
CA PRO A 212 0.15 -3.48 -1.87
C PRO A 212 0.86 -4.07 -3.09
N GLU A 213 0.17 -4.90 -3.87
CA GLU A 213 0.74 -5.48 -5.09
C GLU A 213 1.03 -4.41 -6.14
N ILE A 214 0.08 -3.52 -6.42
CA ILE A 214 0.31 -2.40 -7.33
C ILE A 214 1.40 -1.45 -6.79
N ALA A 215 1.48 -1.24 -5.48
CA ALA A 215 2.56 -0.45 -4.89
C ALA A 215 3.94 -1.11 -5.07
N ASN A 216 4.03 -2.46 -5.07
CA ASN A 216 5.27 -3.16 -5.37
C ASN A 216 5.63 -3.05 -6.87
N LEU A 217 4.66 -3.19 -7.76
CA LEU A 217 4.87 -3.23 -9.21
C LEU A 217 5.10 -1.84 -9.83
N TYR A 218 4.39 -0.83 -9.34
CA TYR A 218 4.43 0.54 -9.86
C TYR A 218 5.08 1.52 -8.88
N GLY A 219 5.23 1.21 -7.60
CA GLY A 219 5.58 2.19 -6.58
C GLY A 219 4.34 2.81 -5.93
N PRO A 220 4.41 3.18 -4.65
CA PRO A 220 3.24 3.57 -3.88
C PRO A 220 2.61 4.90 -4.30
N GLY A 221 3.40 5.88 -4.73
CA GLY A 221 2.85 7.15 -5.23
C GLY A 221 2.06 6.93 -6.51
N ARG A 222 2.60 6.13 -7.44
CA ARG A 222 1.90 5.75 -8.67
C ARG A 222 0.65 4.92 -8.40
N MET A 223 0.68 4.02 -7.41
CA MET A 223 -0.50 3.27 -6.98
C MET A 223 -1.65 4.19 -6.53
N ILE A 224 -1.36 5.20 -5.69
CA ILE A 224 -2.36 6.17 -5.22
C ILE A 224 -2.94 6.98 -6.39
N ILE A 225 -2.10 7.39 -7.35
CA ILE A 225 -2.54 8.10 -8.55
C ILE A 225 -3.49 7.23 -9.38
N ILE A 226 -3.10 5.98 -9.65
CA ILE A 226 -3.92 5.02 -10.41
C ILE A 226 -5.27 4.83 -9.69
N TYR A 227 -5.26 4.57 -8.38
CA TYR A 227 -6.47 4.40 -7.59
C TYR A 227 -7.41 5.61 -7.69
N THR A 228 -6.85 6.82 -7.52
CA THR A 228 -7.64 8.06 -7.52
C THR A 228 -8.22 8.36 -8.90
N VAL A 229 -7.39 8.29 -9.95
CA VAL A 229 -7.83 8.56 -11.33
C VAL A 229 -8.88 7.55 -11.76
N SER A 230 -8.71 6.26 -11.43
CA SER A 230 -9.69 5.22 -11.74
C SER A 230 -11.03 5.42 -11.04
N GLY A 231 -11.04 5.91 -9.79
CA GLY A 231 -12.28 6.32 -9.14
C GLY A 231 -13.00 7.41 -9.94
N ILE A 232 -12.29 8.49 -10.28
CA ILE A 232 -12.83 9.63 -11.02
C ILE A 232 -13.36 9.20 -12.40
N THR A 233 -12.57 8.44 -13.17
CA THR A 233 -12.99 8.01 -14.52
C THR A 233 -14.11 6.98 -14.47
N GLY A 234 -14.14 6.12 -13.45
CA GLY A 234 -15.23 5.18 -13.24
C GLY A 234 -16.55 5.89 -12.97
N PHE A 235 -16.61 6.69 -11.91
CA PHE A 235 -17.84 7.43 -11.59
C PHE A 235 -18.23 8.43 -12.68
N GLY A 236 -17.24 9.00 -13.39
CA GLY A 236 -17.45 9.85 -14.54
C GLY A 236 -18.09 9.11 -15.72
N LEU A 237 -17.60 7.91 -16.05
CA LEU A 237 -18.20 7.09 -17.11
C LEU A 237 -19.60 6.64 -16.73
N SER A 238 -19.83 6.21 -15.48
CA SER A 238 -21.17 5.89 -15.00
C SER A 238 -22.12 7.08 -15.13
N THR A 239 -21.68 8.27 -14.74
CA THR A 239 -22.47 9.51 -14.90
C THR A 239 -22.80 9.78 -16.37
N ALA A 240 -21.83 9.64 -17.28
CA ALA A 240 -22.05 9.86 -18.71
C ALA A 240 -22.99 8.81 -19.34
N MET A 241 -22.82 7.53 -18.97
CA MET A 241 -23.63 6.43 -19.48
C MET A 241 -25.08 6.48 -19.02
N PHE A 242 -25.40 7.23 -17.96
CA PHE A 242 -26.78 7.41 -17.53
C PHE A 242 -27.60 8.19 -18.56
N PHE A 243 -26.95 9.11 -19.29
CA PHE A 243 -27.58 9.92 -20.33
C PHE A 243 -27.39 9.34 -21.74
N SER A 244 -26.83 8.14 -21.87
CA SER A 244 -26.64 7.50 -23.17
C SER A 244 -28.01 7.22 -23.82
N PRO A 245 -28.25 7.68 -25.06
CA PRO A 245 -29.47 7.35 -25.79
C PRO A 245 -29.47 5.89 -26.27
N ILE A 246 -28.32 5.21 -26.21
CA ILE A 246 -28.16 3.81 -26.59
C ILE A 246 -28.20 2.97 -25.32
N PRO A 247 -29.27 2.19 -25.08
CA PRO A 247 -29.34 1.29 -23.94
C PRO A 247 -28.42 0.09 -24.20
N ILE A 248 -27.31 0.03 -23.48
CA ILE A 248 -26.45 -1.15 -23.45
C ILE A 248 -26.81 -1.94 -22.18
N PRO A 249 -27.39 -3.14 -22.28
CA PRO A 249 -27.74 -3.94 -21.11
C PRO A 249 -26.55 -4.08 -20.17
N PHE A 250 -26.78 -3.84 -18.87
CA PHE A 250 -25.76 -3.95 -17.82
C PHE A 250 -24.55 -3.00 -17.98
N LEU A 251 -24.62 -2.01 -18.86
CA LEU A 251 -23.67 -0.89 -19.00
C LEU A 251 -24.43 0.45 -19.04
N GLY A 252 -25.61 0.48 -18.43
CA GLY A 252 -26.31 1.71 -18.10
C GLY A 252 -25.59 2.42 -16.96
N GLY A 253 -25.48 3.74 -17.05
CA GLY A 253 -24.98 4.54 -15.95
C GLY A 253 -25.90 4.50 -14.74
N ALA A 254 -25.39 4.93 -13.58
CA ALA A 254 -26.17 4.95 -12.36
C ALA A 254 -26.68 6.36 -12.03
N ASN A 255 -27.94 6.43 -11.56
CA ASN A 255 -28.48 7.68 -11.01
C ASN A 255 -27.72 8.08 -9.73
N VAL A 256 -27.41 7.08 -8.89
CA VAL A 256 -26.60 7.19 -7.67
C VAL A 256 -25.70 5.96 -7.57
N THR A 257 -24.42 6.17 -7.27
CA THR A 257 -23.39 5.12 -7.19
C THR A 257 -22.38 5.41 -6.09
N VAL A 258 -21.89 4.34 -5.45
CA VAL A 258 -20.93 4.35 -4.34
C VAL A 258 -20.05 3.10 -4.38
N GLY A 259 -18.94 3.12 -3.66
CA GLY A 259 -18.09 1.96 -3.42
C GLY A 259 -16.72 2.12 -4.06
N ALA A 260 -15.70 1.59 -3.39
CA ALA A 260 -14.32 1.65 -3.87
C ALA A 260 -14.09 0.86 -5.17
N SER A 261 -15.07 0.09 -5.63
CA SER A 261 -14.92 -0.87 -6.71
C SER A 261 -14.51 -0.24 -8.04
N ALA A 262 -14.89 1.01 -8.33
CA ALA A 262 -14.39 1.72 -9.51
C ALA A 262 -12.85 1.82 -9.50
N ALA A 263 -12.27 2.22 -8.37
CA ALA A 263 -10.82 2.31 -8.20
C ALA A 263 -10.15 0.92 -8.18
N ILE A 264 -10.81 -0.09 -7.59
CA ILE A 264 -10.34 -1.49 -7.57
C ILE A 264 -10.23 -2.05 -9.00
N PHE A 265 -11.25 -1.83 -9.84
CA PHE A 265 -11.18 -2.20 -11.25
C PHE A 265 -10.04 -1.48 -11.98
N GLY A 266 -9.74 -0.24 -11.58
CA GLY A 266 -8.55 0.47 -12.00
C GLY A 266 -7.23 -0.24 -11.69
N LEU A 267 -7.09 -0.74 -10.46
CA LEU A 267 -5.92 -1.53 -10.07
C LEU A 267 -5.80 -2.82 -10.91
N LEU A 268 -6.92 -3.48 -11.23
CA LEU A 268 -6.93 -4.64 -12.13
C LEU A 268 -6.51 -4.25 -13.56
N GLY A 269 -6.99 -3.10 -14.08
CA GLY A 269 -6.54 -2.55 -15.34
C GLY A 269 -5.03 -2.29 -15.36
N ALA A 270 -4.48 -1.81 -14.25
CA ALA A 270 -3.03 -1.64 -14.09
C ALA A 270 -2.26 -2.96 -14.07
N LEU A 271 -2.81 -4.05 -13.50
CA LEU A 271 -2.21 -5.39 -13.60
C LEU A 271 -2.19 -5.90 -15.05
N VAL A 272 -3.27 -5.68 -15.80
CA VAL A 272 -3.35 -6.06 -17.22
C VAL A 272 -2.30 -5.32 -18.04
N HIS A 273 -2.18 -4.00 -17.84
CA HIS A 273 -1.14 -3.21 -18.47
C HIS A 273 0.26 -3.70 -18.05
N TYR A 274 0.48 -3.95 -16.76
CA TYR A 274 1.76 -4.44 -16.25
C TYR A 274 2.18 -5.72 -16.97
N GLY A 275 1.31 -6.73 -16.98
CA GLY A 275 1.60 -8.01 -17.63
C GLY A 275 1.91 -7.87 -19.13
N LYS A 276 1.20 -6.98 -19.83
CA LYS A 276 1.49 -6.66 -21.24
C LYS A 276 2.84 -5.94 -21.41
N ARG A 277 3.16 -5.01 -20.51
CA ARG A 277 4.35 -4.15 -20.58
C ARG A 277 5.63 -4.88 -20.20
N THR A 278 5.58 -5.78 -19.24
CA THR A 278 6.75 -6.53 -18.74
C THR A 278 6.90 -7.92 -19.34
N GLY A 279 5.88 -8.43 -20.05
CA GLY A 279 5.81 -9.81 -20.52
C GLY A 279 5.36 -10.80 -19.43
N SER A 280 5.00 -10.33 -18.23
CA SER A 280 4.46 -11.15 -17.15
C SER A 280 3.00 -11.55 -17.42
N SER A 281 2.80 -12.49 -18.36
CA SER A 281 1.46 -12.94 -18.78
C SER A 281 0.58 -13.40 -17.63
N HIS A 282 1.14 -14.09 -16.63
CA HIS A 282 0.40 -14.55 -15.45
C HIS A 282 -0.23 -13.39 -14.65
N VAL A 283 0.50 -12.29 -14.43
CA VAL A 283 0.01 -11.11 -13.70
C VAL A 283 -1.12 -10.43 -14.48
N GLY A 284 -0.92 -10.25 -15.79
CA GLY A 284 -1.94 -9.65 -16.65
C GLY A 284 -3.20 -10.51 -16.77
N GLN A 285 -3.05 -11.83 -16.89
CA GLN A 285 -4.17 -12.77 -16.94
C GLN A 285 -4.94 -12.80 -15.62
N ALA A 286 -4.27 -12.81 -14.47
CA ALA A 286 -4.92 -12.74 -13.17
C ALA A 286 -5.74 -11.46 -13.02
N GLY A 287 -5.16 -10.30 -13.38
CA GLY A 287 -5.86 -9.02 -13.38
C GLY A 287 -7.13 -9.02 -14.24
N LEU A 288 -7.03 -9.56 -15.47
CA LEU A 288 -8.17 -9.68 -16.38
C LEU A 288 -9.21 -10.67 -15.85
N GLN A 289 -8.79 -11.83 -15.35
CA GLN A 289 -9.68 -12.85 -14.81
C GLN A 289 -10.49 -12.31 -13.64
N TYR A 290 -9.86 -11.62 -12.70
CA TYR A 290 -10.57 -10.99 -11.58
C TYR A 290 -11.52 -9.89 -12.02
N ALA A 291 -11.14 -9.07 -13.01
CA ALA A 291 -12.02 -8.05 -13.58
C ALA A 291 -13.25 -8.68 -14.24
N LEU A 292 -13.08 -9.78 -14.98
CA LEU A 292 -14.18 -10.52 -15.60
C LEU A 292 -15.09 -11.16 -14.56
N ILE A 293 -14.54 -11.86 -13.56
CA ILE A 293 -15.34 -12.48 -12.50
C ILE A 293 -16.17 -11.43 -11.76
N MET A 294 -15.56 -10.32 -11.34
CA MET A 294 -16.27 -9.26 -10.64
C MET A 294 -17.25 -8.52 -11.55
N GLY A 295 -16.92 -8.31 -12.83
CA GLY A 295 -17.81 -7.65 -13.78
C GLY A 295 -19.06 -8.49 -14.08
N VAL A 296 -18.90 -9.82 -14.15
CA VAL A 296 -20.03 -10.76 -14.28
C VAL A 296 -20.99 -10.64 -13.10
N MET A 297 -20.51 -10.34 -11.89
CA MET A 297 -21.40 -10.14 -10.74
C MET A 297 -22.39 -9.01 -10.98
N GLY A 298 -22.05 -7.97 -11.75
CA GLY A 298 -22.99 -6.89 -12.05
C GLY A 298 -24.10 -7.24 -13.05
N PHE A 299 -24.01 -8.41 -13.68
CA PHE A 299 -25.12 -9.00 -14.45
C PHE A 299 -26.07 -9.79 -13.55
N ILE A 300 -25.59 -10.27 -12.39
CA ILE A 300 -26.31 -11.18 -11.49
C ILE A 300 -26.93 -10.42 -10.31
N ILE A 301 -26.20 -9.43 -9.76
CA ILE A 301 -26.58 -8.70 -8.55
C ILE A 301 -27.05 -7.29 -8.93
N PRO A 302 -28.35 -6.98 -8.77
CA PRO A 302 -28.88 -5.63 -8.97
C PRO A 302 -28.18 -4.61 -8.06
N GLY A 303 -27.90 -3.42 -8.59
CA GLY A 303 -27.26 -2.33 -7.86
C GLY A 303 -25.73 -2.27 -8.01
N ILE A 304 -25.10 -3.23 -8.69
CA ILE A 304 -23.70 -3.12 -9.10
C ILE A 304 -23.59 -2.21 -10.35
N ASP A 305 -22.71 -1.23 -10.27
CA ASP A 305 -22.46 -0.26 -11.34
C ASP A 305 -21.31 -0.71 -12.25
N ASN A 306 -21.65 -1.50 -13.26
CA ASN A 306 -20.71 -2.00 -14.26
C ASN A 306 -20.12 -0.89 -15.14
N SER A 307 -20.82 0.24 -15.32
CA SER A 307 -20.29 1.40 -16.03
C SER A 307 -19.14 2.04 -15.27
N ALA A 308 -19.28 2.13 -13.94
CA ALA A 308 -18.19 2.59 -13.07
C ALA A 308 -17.01 1.62 -13.06
N HIS A 309 -17.27 0.31 -13.07
CA HIS A 309 -16.21 -0.72 -13.16
C HIS A 309 -15.44 -0.61 -14.48
N LEU A 310 -16.14 -0.50 -15.61
CA LEU A 310 -15.52 -0.36 -16.92
C LEU A 310 -14.69 0.92 -17.02
N GLY A 311 -15.24 2.05 -16.56
CA GLY A 311 -14.55 3.35 -16.59
C GLY A 311 -13.34 3.38 -15.66
N GLY A 312 -13.43 2.69 -14.52
CA GLY A 312 -12.32 2.51 -13.60
C GLY A 312 -11.20 1.68 -14.20
N PHE A 313 -11.54 0.52 -14.81
CA PHE A 313 -10.60 -0.36 -15.49
C PHE A 313 -9.86 0.36 -16.62
N ILE A 314 -10.59 1.03 -17.51
CA ILE A 314 -10.01 1.80 -18.62
C ILE A 314 -9.12 2.91 -18.07
N GLY A 315 -9.60 3.69 -17.09
CA GLY A 315 -8.82 4.77 -16.49
C GLY A 315 -7.53 4.28 -15.83
N GLY A 316 -7.57 3.13 -15.15
CA GLY A 316 -6.40 2.54 -14.51
C GLY A 316 -5.39 1.99 -15.51
N TYR A 317 -5.88 1.31 -16.55
CA TYR A 317 -5.06 0.84 -17.66
C TYR A 317 -4.37 2.00 -18.39
N LEU A 318 -5.10 3.08 -18.71
CA LEU A 318 -4.52 4.27 -19.36
C LEU A 318 -3.56 5.05 -18.45
N THR A 319 -3.88 5.20 -17.16
CA THR A 319 -3.00 5.87 -16.21
C THR A 319 -1.71 5.09 -16.02
N SER A 320 -1.80 3.77 -15.92
CA SER A 320 -0.63 2.90 -15.79
C SER A 320 0.24 2.86 -17.07
N LEU A 321 -0.36 2.98 -18.26
CA LEU A 321 0.36 3.20 -19.53
C LEU A 321 1.24 4.45 -19.47
N ILE A 322 0.70 5.56 -18.97
CA ILE A 322 1.43 6.84 -18.87
C ILE A 322 2.55 6.74 -17.84
N LEU A 323 2.26 6.13 -16.69
CA LEU A 323 3.19 6.02 -15.56
C LEU A 323 4.31 4.99 -15.74
N ASP A 324 4.13 4.04 -16.67
CA ASP A 324 5.06 2.97 -17.10
C ASP A 324 5.80 2.24 -15.96
N PRO A 325 5.45 0.98 -15.64
CA PRO A 325 6.07 0.26 -14.53
C PRO A 325 7.58 0.01 -14.71
N LEU A 326 8.09 0.04 -15.95
CA LEU A 326 9.52 -0.13 -16.23
C LEU A 326 10.36 1.12 -15.95
N LYS A 327 9.71 2.27 -15.72
CA LYS A 327 10.39 3.51 -15.35
C LYS A 327 10.48 3.63 -13.82
N PRO A 328 11.57 4.21 -13.29
CA PRO A 328 11.68 4.44 -11.85
C PRO A 328 10.60 5.40 -11.37
N GLU A 329 10.12 5.19 -10.14
CA GLU A 329 9.24 6.15 -9.50
C GLU A 329 10.04 7.44 -9.23
N ARG A 330 9.39 8.60 -9.36
CA ARG A 330 10.00 9.92 -9.21
C ARG A 330 9.31 10.70 -8.09
N VAL A 331 9.95 11.79 -7.65
CA VAL A 331 9.44 12.64 -6.56
C VAL A 331 8.15 13.39 -6.93
N ASP A 332 7.95 13.70 -8.21
CA ASP A 332 6.70 14.30 -8.72
C ASP A 332 5.52 13.33 -8.57
N HIS A 333 5.71 12.02 -8.79
CA HIS A 333 4.65 11.04 -8.54
C HIS A 333 4.22 11.03 -7.06
N LEU A 334 5.19 11.12 -6.13
CA LEU A 334 4.90 11.23 -4.70
C LEU A 334 4.16 12.53 -4.37
N ALA A 335 4.57 13.66 -4.95
CA ALA A 335 3.89 14.94 -4.77
C ALA A 335 2.45 14.91 -5.30
N ILE A 336 2.23 14.36 -6.50
CA ILE A 336 0.89 14.19 -7.08
C ILE A 336 0.04 13.26 -6.20
N ALA A 337 0.61 12.16 -5.69
CA ALA A 337 -0.10 11.26 -4.78
C ALA A 337 -0.57 11.98 -3.49
N VAL A 338 0.29 12.82 -2.90
CA VAL A 338 -0.09 13.65 -1.75
C VAL A 338 -1.22 14.61 -2.11
N VAL A 339 -1.16 15.27 -3.28
CA VAL A 339 -2.23 16.13 -3.76
C VAL A 339 -3.54 15.34 -3.95
N CYS A 340 -3.50 14.15 -4.56
CA CYS A 340 -4.66 13.28 -4.71
C CYS A 340 -5.31 12.96 -3.35
N LEU A 341 -4.51 12.59 -2.34
CA LEU A 341 -5.01 12.31 -1.00
C LEU A 341 -5.58 13.55 -0.32
N LEU A 342 -4.91 14.70 -0.41
CA LEU A 342 -5.37 15.95 0.19
C LEU A 342 -6.68 16.44 -0.43
N VAL A 343 -6.79 16.44 -1.76
CA VAL A 343 -8.01 16.85 -2.46
C VAL A 343 -9.16 15.89 -2.13
N THR A 344 -8.89 14.59 -2.05
CA THR A 344 -9.89 13.59 -1.62
C THR A 344 -10.34 13.84 -0.18
N PHE A 345 -9.40 14.09 0.73
CA PHE A 345 -9.70 14.39 2.13
C PHE A 345 -10.55 15.66 2.27
N VAL A 346 -10.18 16.74 1.56
CA VAL A 346 -10.97 17.98 1.52
C VAL A 346 -12.37 17.72 0.99
N ALA A 347 -12.52 16.92 -0.08
CA ALA A 347 -13.82 16.57 -0.62
C ALA A 347 -14.69 15.77 0.38
N ILE A 348 -14.10 14.84 1.14
CA ILE A 348 -14.80 14.09 2.20
C ILE A 348 -15.20 15.02 3.35
N VAL A 349 -14.31 15.88 3.82
CA VAL A 349 -14.63 16.84 4.88
C VAL A 349 -15.74 17.78 4.41
N TRP A 350 -15.65 18.26 3.18
CA TRP A 350 -16.68 19.09 2.56
C TRP A 350 -18.03 18.36 2.50
N SER A 351 -18.05 17.07 2.13
CA SER A 351 -19.29 16.29 2.08
C SER A 351 -19.97 16.22 3.45
N VAL A 352 -19.21 15.95 4.51
CA VAL A 352 -19.72 15.92 5.88
C VAL A 352 -20.24 17.30 6.31
N ILE A 353 -19.50 18.38 6.03
CA ILE A 353 -19.93 19.76 6.35
C ILE A 353 -21.24 20.09 5.66
N THR A 354 -21.37 19.77 4.37
CA THR A 354 -22.61 20.03 3.62
C THR A 354 -23.80 19.18 4.08
N ALA A 355 -23.55 18.06 4.76
CA ALA A 355 -24.58 17.22 5.33
C ALA A 355 -25.07 17.72 6.71
N LEU A 356 -24.26 18.48 7.47
CA LEU A 356 -24.59 18.94 8.83
C LEU A 356 -25.94 19.67 8.96
N PRO A 357 -26.34 20.59 8.07
CA PRO A 357 -27.61 21.29 8.20
C PRO A 357 -28.84 20.38 8.11
N TYR A 358 -28.69 19.17 7.56
CA TYR A 358 -29.78 18.19 7.46
C TYR A 358 -29.97 17.38 8.75
N PHE A 359 -29.10 17.55 9.75
CA PHE A 359 -29.17 16.84 11.04
C PHE A 359 -29.63 17.70 12.21
N GLN A 360 -29.65 19.02 12.03
CA GLN A 360 -30.25 20.00 12.93
C GLN A 360 -31.77 19.99 12.77
#